data_AF-A0A0C3NYK5-F1
#
_entry.id   AF-A0A0C3NYK5-F1
#
_cell.length_a   1.000
_cell.length_b   1.000
_cell.length_c   1.000
_cell.angle_alpha   90.00
_cell.angle_beta   90.00
_cell.angle_gamma   90.00
#
_symmetry.space_group_name_H-M   'P 1'
#
loop_
_entity.id
_entity.type
_entity.pdbx_description
1 polymer ?
#
loop_
_entity_poly.entity_id
_entity_poly.type
_entity_poly.pdbx_seq_one_letter_code
_entity_poly.pdbx_strand_id
1 'polypeptide(L)'
;IDSRWMPERPQWHDAAHLVTKRTFQHALDHLEALICLVHIISHWSLALTTATGYKVQKHIAKALQVHSSAIRIALEQYNTAARAMDPPRRILKWDEVVEYAFIAEFDLLQDAWQDVSQRSWVTPAGRSAMDHYFKLLCAWEEIESLEVEAHRLLTYLRDEERFLDESEQQAQALHPPLAHQIAHYCSIHSRFTSQQLKCLHDITKLPGYKGSLSFGESVRTGPGE
;
A
#
# COMPACT_ATOMS: atom_id res chain seq x y z
N ILE A 1 -29.23 -42.35 -12.98
CA ILE A 1 -28.18 -41.95 -12.01
C ILE A 1 -27.19 -43.10 -11.99
N ASP A 2 -26.13 -42.97 -12.77
CA ASP A 2 -25.13 -44.03 -12.94
C ASP A 2 -24.36 -44.27 -11.64
N SER A 3 -24.07 -45.55 -11.41
CA SER A 3 -23.41 -46.14 -10.23
C SER A 3 -22.41 -45.24 -9.45
N ARG A 4 -22.54 -45.25 -8.11
CA ARG A 4 -21.67 -44.56 -7.14
C ARG A 4 -20.19 -44.92 -7.39
N TRP A 5 -19.31 -43.93 -7.40
CA TRP A 5 -17.88 -44.14 -7.61
C TRP A 5 -17.29 -44.98 -6.46
N MET A 6 -16.56 -46.03 -6.82
CA MET A 6 -15.91 -46.95 -5.89
C MET A 6 -14.38 -46.80 -5.96
N PRO A 7 -13.64 -47.11 -4.87
CA PRO A 7 -12.19 -46.93 -4.80
C PRO A 7 -11.38 -47.63 -5.90
N GLU A 8 -11.91 -48.67 -6.51
CA GLU A 8 -11.24 -49.42 -7.59
C GLU A 8 -11.32 -48.75 -8.97
N ARG A 9 -12.15 -47.70 -9.12
CA ARG A 9 -12.33 -47.03 -10.42
C ARG A 9 -11.22 -46.00 -10.67
N PRO A 10 -10.73 -45.84 -11.91
CA PRO A 10 -9.75 -44.81 -12.26
C PRO A 10 -10.28 -43.40 -11.95
N GLN A 11 -11.57 -43.17 -12.18
CA GLN A 11 -12.26 -41.90 -11.88
C GLN A 11 -12.18 -41.49 -10.40
N TRP A 12 -12.11 -42.45 -9.48
CA TRP A 12 -11.93 -42.19 -8.05
C TRP A 12 -10.51 -41.70 -7.75
N HIS A 13 -9.51 -42.30 -8.38
CA HIS A 13 -8.11 -41.90 -8.25
C HIS A 13 -7.85 -40.52 -8.87
N ASP A 14 -8.42 -40.25 -10.05
CA ASP A 14 -8.33 -38.93 -10.70
C ASP A 14 -8.94 -37.82 -9.82
N ALA A 15 -10.10 -38.10 -9.22
CA ALA A 15 -10.75 -37.17 -8.31
C ALA A 15 -9.94 -36.98 -7.01
N ALA A 16 -9.39 -38.05 -6.44
CA ALA A 16 -8.51 -37.96 -5.29
C ALA A 16 -7.27 -37.10 -5.59
N HIS A 17 -6.64 -37.29 -6.74
CA HIS A 17 -5.51 -36.46 -7.19
C HIS A 17 -5.90 -34.98 -7.35
N LEU A 18 -7.08 -34.68 -7.90
CA LEU A 18 -7.58 -33.30 -8.00
C LEU A 18 -7.82 -32.67 -6.63
N VAL A 19 -8.37 -33.41 -5.67
CA VAL A 19 -8.56 -32.92 -4.29
C VAL A 19 -7.20 -32.64 -3.65
N THR A 20 -6.25 -33.57 -3.74
CA THR A 20 -4.89 -33.38 -3.20
C THR A 20 -4.20 -32.16 -3.81
N LYS A 21 -4.26 -32.01 -5.14
CA LYS A 21 -3.73 -30.85 -5.85
C LYS A 21 -4.37 -29.54 -5.38
N ARG A 22 -5.69 -29.52 -5.22
CA ARG A 22 -6.41 -28.34 -4.71
C ARG A 22 -6.01 -28.03 -3.27
N THR A 23 -5.92 -29.03 -2.40
CA THR A 23 -5.51 -28.81 -1.00
C THR A 23 -4.09 -28.26 -0.90
N PHE A 24 -3.18 -28.71 -1.77
CA PHE A 24 -1.84 -28.17 -1.89
C PHE A 24 -1.85 -26.70 -2.35
N GLN A 25 -2.61 -26.38 -3.39
CA GLN A 25 -2.77 -25.00 -3.87
C GLN A 25 -3.34 -24.07 -2.79
N HIS A 26 -4.38 -24.49 -2.08
CA HIS A 26 -4.94 -23.68 -0.98
C HIS A 26 -3.94 -23.44 0.15
N ALA A 27 -3.15 -24.46 0.53
CA ALA A 27 -2.13 -24.32 1.57
C ALA A 27 -1.00 -23.39 1.13
N LEU A 28 -0.63 -23.43 -0.15
CA LEU A 28 0.35 -22.55 -0.77
C LEU A 28 -0.13 -21.09 -0.81
N ASP A 29 -1.30 -20.84 -1.37
CA ASP A 29 -1.90 -19.49 -1.48
C ASP A 29 -2.06 -18.85 -0.09
N HIS A 30 -2.44 -19.65 0.91
CA HIS A 30 -2.58 -19.19 2.29
C HIS A 30 -1.23 -18.81 2.93
N LEU A 31 -0.17 -19.60 2.69
CA LEU A 31 1.17 -19.30 3.18
C LEU A 31 1.73 -18.02 2.54
N GLU A 32 1.56 -17.87 1.24
CA GLU A 32 1.99 -16.70 0.47
C GLU A 32 1.28 -15.42 0.94
N ALA A 33 -0.05 -15.47 1.09
CA ALA A 33 -0.83 -14.33 1.55
C ALA A 33 -0.34 -13.80 2.91
N LEU A 34 -0.02 -14.70 3.84
CA LEU A 34 0.50 -14.31 5.16
C LEU A 34 1.87 -13.66 5.09
N ILE A 35 2.72 -14.09 4.17
CA ILE A 35 4.09 -13.59 4.05
C ILE A 35 4.13 -12.25 3.33
N CYS A 36 3.35 -12.09 2.26
CA CYS A 36 3.11 -10.80 1.62
C CYS A 36 2.57 -9.78 2.63
N LEU A 37 1.63 -10.19 3.49
CA LEU A 37 1.08 -9.33 4.53
C LEU A 37 2.14 -8.92 5.57
N VAL A 38 3.02 -9.82 6.01
CA VAL A 38 4.13 -9.46 6.93
C VAL A 38 5.13 -8.53 6.26
N HIS A 39 5.47 -8.76 4.98
CA HIS A 39 6.34 -7.86 4.22
C HIS A 39 5.76 -6.44 4.16
N ILE A 40 4.48 -6.33 3.80
CA ILE A 40 3.74 -5.07 3.78
C ILE A 40 3.82 -4.39 5.15
N ILE A 41 3.44 -5.08 6.24
CA ILE A 41 3.48 -4.52 7.60
C ILE A 41 4.89 -4.06 7.98
N SER A 42 5.92 -4.85 7.66
CA SER A 42 7.33 -4.51 7.91
C SER A 42 7.73 -3.23 7.17
N HIS A 43 7.41 -3.13 5.88
CA HIS A 43 7.68 -1.96 5.06
C HIS A 43 6.98 -0.70 5.61
N TRP A 44 5.69 -0.80 5.95
CA TRP A 44 4.95 0.30 6.57
C TRP A 44 5.52 0.67 7.95
N SER A 45 5.97 -0.30 8.74
CA SER A 45 6.51 -0.06 10.07
C SER A 45 7.76 0.83 10.06
N LEU A 46 8.61 0.68 9.03
CA LEU A 46 9.80 1.53 8.83
C LEU A 46 9.41 2.98 8.51
N ALA A 47 8.34 3.19 7.72
CA ALA A 47 7.80 4.51 7.42
C ALA A 47 7.13 5.17 8.65
N LEU A 48 6.56 4.37 9.56
CA LEU A 48 5.84 4.83 10.76
C LEU A 48 6.75 5.09 11.97
N THR A 49 7.97 4.53 12.00
CA THR A 49 8.91 4.68 13.13
C THR A 49 9.40 6.11 13.36
N THR A 50 9.31 6.99 12.38
CA THR A 50 9.80 8.38 12.46
C THR A 50 8.82 9.36 13.10
N ALA A 51 7.53 9.00 13.28
CA ALA A 51 6.50 9.95 13.70
C ALA A 51 5.39 9.42 14.64
N THR A 52 5.40 8.14 15.05
CA THR A 52 4.22 7.54 15.71
C THR A 52 4.46 7.11 17.16
N GLY A 53 3.49 7.37 18.05
CA GLY A 53 3.59 7.12 19.49
C GLY A 53 3.67 5.64 19.90
N TYR A 54 4.23 5.38 21.09
CA TYR A 54 4.50 4.05 21.68
C TYR A 54 3.35 3.04 21.59
N LYS A 55 2.09 3.50 21.67
CA LYS A 55 0.92 2.61 21.56
C LYS A 55 0.83 1.94 20.18
N VAL A 56 1.10 2.68 19.09
CA VAL A 56 1.05 2.13 17.72
C VAL A 56 2.17 1.13 17.53
N GLN A 57 3.38 1.43 18.01
CA GLN A 57 4.51 0.50 17.98
C GLN A 57 4.18 -0.82 18.69
N LYS A 58 3.53 -0.77 19.85
CA LYS A 58 3.08 -1.96 20.58
C LYS A 58 2.06 -2.79 19.79
N HIS A 59 1.13 -2.14 19.09
CA HIS A 59 0.16 -2.84 18.25
C HIS A 59 0.82 -3.50 17.04
N ILE A 60 1.79 -2.83 16.39
CA ILE A 60 2.57 -3.40 15.28
C ILE A 60 3.35 -4.63 15.75
N ALA A 61 4.07 -4.52 16.87
CA ALA A 61 4.82 -5.64 17.44
C ALA A 61 3.92 -6.84 17.75
N LYS A 62 2.74 -6.59 18.35
CA LYS A 62 1.76 -7.65 18.63
C LYS A 62 1.21 -8.27 17.34
N ALA A 63 0.93 -7.47 16.32
CA ALA A 63 0.49 -7.98 15.01
C ALA A 63 1.56 -8.87 14.38
N LEU A 64 2.81 -8.41 14.32
CA LEU A 64 3.94 -9.19 13.80
C LEU A 64 4.10 -10.54 14.54
N GLN A 65 3.94 -10.54 15.86
CA GLN A 65 4.01 -11.78 16.66
C GLN A 65 2.88 -12.76 16.32
N VAL A 66 1.63 -12.27 16.22
CA VAL A 66 0.47 -13.09 15.84
C VAL A 66 0.67 -13.65 14.43
N HIS A 67 1.09 -12.82 13.48
CA HIS A 67 1.33 -13.24 12.10
C HIS A 67 2.48 -14.25 12.01
N SER A 68 3.58 -14.09 12.76
CA SER A 68 4.66 -15.08 12.82
C SER A 68 4.16 -16.46 13.27
N SER A 69 3.27 -16.51 14.27
CA SER A 69 2.66 -17.77 14.69
C SER A 69 1.74 -18.38 13.62
N ALA A 70 0.99 -17.54 12.89
CA ALA A 70 0.14 -17.99 11.80
C ALA A 70 0.96 -18.54 10.62
N ILE A 71 2.09 -17.92 10.27
CA ILE A 71 2.99 -18.41 9.21
C ILE A 71 3.55 -19.79 9.58
N ARG A 72 3.91 -20.03 10.85
CA ARG A 72 4.37 -21.36 11.29
C ARG A 72 3.32 -22.43 11.06
N ILE A 73 2.05 -22.14 11.40
CA ILE A 73 0.93 -23.06 11.19
C ILE A 73 0.69 -23.29 9.69
N ALA A 74 0.69 -22.21 8.89
CA ALA A 74 0.52 -22.32 7.45
C ALA A 74 1.66 -23.10 6.78
N LEU A 75 2.89 -22.95 7.27
CA LEU A 75 4.07 -23.69 6.81
C LEU A 75 3.93 -25.19 7.10
N GLU A 76 3.42 -25.57 8.27
CA GLU A 76 3.14 -26.97 8.62
C GLU A 76 2.04 -27.56 7.72
N GLN A 77 0.98 -26.79 7.43
CA GLN A 77 -0.09 -27.20 6.51
C GLN A 77 0.43 -27.39 5.09
N TYR A 78 1.24 -26.45 4.60
CA TYR A 78 1.92 -26.54 3.31
C TYR A 78 2.81 -27.78 3.25
N ASN A 79 3.69 -27.98 4.23
CA ASN A 79 4.61 -29.12 4.26
C ASN A 79 3.87 -30.47 4.35
N THR A 80 2.69 -30.49 5.00
CA THR A 80 1.83 -31.68 5.05
C THR A 80 1.20 -31.97 3.68
N ALA A 81 0.65 -30.94 3.03
CA ALA A 81 0.07 -31.07 1.69
C ALA A 81 1.13 -31.40 0.62
N ALA A 82 2.34 -30.83 0.73
CA ALA A 82 3.47 -31.07 -0.16
C ALA A 82 3.89 -32.55 -0.17
N ARG A 83 3.86 -33.21 0.99
CA ARG A 83 4.16 -34.65 1.13
C ARG A 83 3.06 -35.55 0.58
N ALA A 84 1.82 -35.07 0.54
CA ALA A 84 0.68 -35.82 0.04
C ALA A 84 0.57 -35.83 -1.49
N MET A 85 1.29 -34.92 -2.17
CA MET A 85 1.37 -34.87 -3.64
C MET A 85 2.17 -36.04 -4.21
N ASP A 86 1.80 -36.47 -5.42
CA ASP A 86 2.54 -37.45 -6.22
C ASP A 86 2.92 -36.81 -7.57
N PRO A 87 4.19 -36.46 -7.82
CA PRO A 87 5.34 -36.62 -6.92
C PRO A 87 5.33 -35.62 -5.73
N PRO A 88 6.00 -35.96 -4.61
CA PRO A 88 6.09 -35.08 -3.45
C PRO A 88 6.81 -33.77 -3.79
N ARG A 89 6.30 -32.66 -3.25
CA ARG A 89 6.80 -31.30 -3.50
C ARG A 89 7.86 -30.88 -2.48
N ARG A 90 8.59 -29.80 -2.78
CA ARG A 90 9.65 -29.26 -1.91
C ARG A 90 9.07 -28.89 -0.54
N ILE A 91 9.71 -29.38 0.52
CA ILE A 91 9.44 -29.01 1.90
C ILE A 91 10.25 -27.75 2.22
N LEU A 92 9.60 -26.78 2.86
CA LEU A 92 10.21 -25.50 3.23
C LEU A 92 10.59 -25.50 4.70
N LYS A 93 11.75 -24.91 5.02
CA LYS A 93 12.17 -24.62 6.39
C LYS A 93 11.76 -23.22 6.80
N TRP A 94 11.65 -23.00 8.11
CA TRP A 94 11.32 -21.68 8.66
C TRP A 94 12.34 -20.61 8.25
N ASP A 95 13.64 -20.92 8.28
CA ASP A 95 14.69 -19.97 7.94
C ASP A 95 14.58 -19.49 6.48
N GLU A 96 14.27 -20.41 5.56
CA GLU A 96 14.02 -20.08 4.14
C GLU A 96 12.81 -19.15 4.00
N VAL A 97 11.73 -19.41 4.75
CA VAL A 97 10.52 -18.57 4.75
C VAL A 97 10.79 -17.15 5.24
N VAL A 98 11.62 -17.01 6.27
CA VAL A 98 12.02 -15.70 6.81
C VAL A 98 12.88 -14.93 5.80
N GLU A 99 13.82 -15.60 5.14
CA GLU A 99 14.64 -14.98 4.08
C GLU A 99 13.75 -14.51 2.92
N TYR A 100 12.81 -15.32 2.46
CA TYR A 100 11.90 -14.94 1.38
C TYR A 100 10.97 -13.77 1.75
N ALA A 101 10.49 -13.71 3.01
CA ALA A 101 9.68 -12.59 3.50
C ALA A 101 10.46 -11.27 3.50
N PHE A 102 11.78 -11.32 3.73
CA PHE A 102 12.64 -10.15 3.78
C PHE A 102 12.94 -9.57 2.39
N ILE A 103 13.20 -10.44 1.39
CA ILE A 103 13.65 -9.99 0.06
C ILE A 103 12.46 -9.61 -0.84
N ALA A 104 11.21 -9.72 -0.36
CA ALA A 104 10.01 -9.67 -1.21
C ALA A 104 10.04 -10.72 -2.34
N GLU A 105 10.88 -11.75 -2.21
CA GLU A 105 11.11 -12.82 -3.17
C GLU A 105 10.32 -14.08 -2.79
N PHE A 106 9.13 -13.91 -2.19
CA PHE A 106 8.25 -15.04 -1.90
C PHE A 106 7.50 -15.51 -3.15
N ASP A 107 8.22 -15.79 -4.24
CA ASP A 107 7.66 -16.39 -5.46
C ASP A 107 7.55 -17.91 -5.30
N LEU A 108 6.79 -18.35 -4.28
CA LEU A 108 6.43 -19.75 -4.12
C LEU A 108 5.40 -20.23 -5.18
N LEU A 109 4.92 -19.27 -5.97
CA LEU A 109 4.22 -19.45 -7.25
C LEU A 109 4.97 -20.31 -8.28
N GLN A 110 6.26 -20.59 -8.05
CA GLN A 110 7.11 -21.41 -8.92
C GLN A 110 6.56 -22.82 -9.19
N ASP A 111 5.83 -23.42 -8.22
CA ASP A 111 5.49 -24.86 -8.28
C ASP A 111 4.04 -25.17 -8.74
N ALA A 112 3.12 -24.19 -8.67
CA ALA A 112 1.68 -24.46 -8.75
C ALA A 112 0.92 -23.81 -9.92
N TRP A 113 1.47 -22.74 -10.49
CA TRP A 113 0.91 -22.01 -11.64
C TRP A 113 1.95 -22.04 -12.76
N GLN A 114 1.50 -22.13 -14.03
CA GLN A 114 2.34 -22.26 -15.23
C GLN A 114 3.73 -21.65 -15.06
N ASP A 115 4.79 -22.43 -15.33
CA ASP A 115 6.19 -22.04 -15.13
C ASP A 115 6.51 -20.67 -15.76
N VAL A 116 6.31 -19.62 -14.97
CA VAL A 116 6.60 -18.22 -15.33
C VAL A 116 8.04 -17.87 -14.93
N SER A 117 8.79 -18.80 -14.32
CA SER A 117 10.18 -18.58 -13.91
C SER A 117 11.10 -18.28 -15.11
N GLN A 118 10.73 -18.73 -16.29
CA GLN A 118 11.44 -18.46 -17.54
C GLN A 118 11.12 -17.09 -18.14
N ARG A 119 10.18 -16.35 -17.56
CA ARG A 119 9.85 -15.00 -18.02
C ARG A 119 10.92 -14.03 -17.54
N SER A 120 11.42 -13.22 -18.46
CA SER A 120 12.47 -12.23 -18.19
C SER A 120 12.14 -11.28 -17.05
N TRP A 121 10.84 -11.01 -16.82
CA TRP A 121 10.35 -10.10 -15.80
C TRP A 121 10.28 -10.68 -14.37
N VAL A 122 10.46 -11.99 -14.19
CA VAL A 122 10.51 -12.62 -12.86
C VAL A 122 11.90 -12.48 -12.23
N THR A 123 12.94 -12.27 -13.05
CA THR A 123 14.29 -12.02 -12.54
C THR A 123 14.35 -10.73 -11.69
N PRO A 124 15.18 -10.64 -10.65
CA PRO A 124 15.33 -9.41 -9.86
C PRO A 124 15.65 -8.18 -10.72
N ALA A 125 16.50 -8.35 -11.74
CA ALA A 125 16.81 -7.31 -12.71
C ALA A 125 15.59 -6.92 -13.57
N GLY A 126 14.81 -7.90 -14.03
CA GLY A 126 13.58 -7.67 -14.78
C GLY A 126 12.50 -6.96 -13.97
N ARG A 127 12.31 -7.32 -12.69
CA ARG A 127 11.42 -6.63 -11.76
C ARG A 127 11.86 -5.20 -11.51
N SER A 128 13.13 -4.99 -11.21
CA SER A 128 13.68 -3.63 -11.05
C SER A 128 13.46 -2.81 -12.33
N ALA A 129 13.72 -3.37 -13.51
CA ALA A 129 13.48 -2.68 -14.78
C ALA A 129 11.99 -2.33 -14.98
N MET A 130 11.07 -3.24 -14.64
CA MET A 130 9.63 -2.96 -14.68
C MET A 130 9.23 -1.88 -13.67
N ASP A 131 9.71 -1.94 -12.43
CA ASP A 131 9.45 -0.91 -11.43
C ASP A 131 9.92 0.46 -11.91
N HIS A 132 11.10 0.56 -12.51
CA HIS A 132 11.59 1.80 -13.10
C HIS A 132 10.71 2.25 -14.27
N TYR A 133 10.30 1.33 -15.14
CA TYR A 133 9.42 1.62 -16.26
C TYR A 133 8.05 2.14 -15.81
N PHE A 134 7.40 1.48 -14.85
CA PHE A 134 6.11 1.90 -14.33
C PHE A 134 6.23 3.18 -13.51
N LYS A 135 7.29 3.38 -12.72
CA LYS A 135 7.57 4.66 -12.07
C LYS A 135 7.73 5.78 -13.09
N LEU A 136 8.36 5.50 -14.23
CA LEU A 136 8.49 6.47 -15.32
C LEU A 136 7.12 6.80 -15.91
N LEU A 137 6.29 5.79 -16.22
CA LEU A 137 4.91 6.01 -16.70
C LEU A 137 4.09 6.84 -15.72
N CYS A 138 4.07 6.45 -14.45
CA CYS A 138 3.37 7.21 -13.41
C CYS A 138 3.95 8.63 -13.26
N ALA A 139 5.25 8.84 -13.42
CA ALA A 139 5.83 10.18 -13.37
C ALA A 139 5.30 11.09 -14.50
N TRP A 140 5.03 10.55 -15.68
CA TRP A 140 4.41 11.32 -16.77
C TRP A 140 2.97 11.72 -16.43
N GLU A 141 2.18 10.78 -15.91
CA GLU A 141 0.80 11.04 -15.45
C GLU A 141 0.76 12.02 -14.27
N GLU A 142 1.73 11.91 -13.37
CA GLU A 142 1.88 12.78 -12.20
C GLU A 142 2.20 14.20 -12.61
N ILE A 143 3.00 14.42 -13.67
CA ILE A 143 3.25 15.78 -14.19
C ILE A 143 1.94 16.45 -14.62
N GLU A 144 1.06 15.72 -15.32
CA GLU A 144 -0.24 16.25 -15.74
C GLU A 144 -1.16 16.53 -14.54
N SER A 145 -1.16 15.63 -13.53
CA SER A 145 -1.97 15.77 -12.32
C SER A 145 -1.50 16.92 -11.42
N LEU A 146 -0.18 17.09 -11.28
CA LEU A 146 0.43 18.15 -10.49
C LEU A 146 0.04 19.54 -10.97
N GLU A 147 -0.20 19.74 -12.27
CA GLU A 147 -0.70 21.02 -12.77
C GLU A 147 -2.06 21.35 -12.17
N VAL A 148 -3.00 20.41 -12.19
CA VAL A 148 -4.34 20.59 -11.63
C VAL A 148 -4.29 20.76 -10.11
N GLU A 149 -3.50 19.94 -9.43
CA GLU A 149 -3.40 19.97 -7.98
C GLU A 149 -2.70 21.24 -7.47
N ALA A 150 -1.65 21.70 -8.14
CA ALA A 150 -0.96 22.95 -7.78
C ALA A 150 -1.91 24.15 -7.87
N HIS A 151 -2.75 24.22 -8.92
CA HIS A 151 -3.76 25.27 -9.05
C HIS A 151 -4.83 25.18 -7.97
N ARG A 152 -5.33 23.96 -7.67
CA ARG A 152 -6.33 23.75 -6.61
C ARG A 152 -5.79 24.14 -5.25
N LEU A 153 -4.56 23.72 -4.92
CA LEU A 153 -3.91 24.07 -3.67
C LEU A 153 -3.71 25.57 -3.55
N LEU A 154 -3.23 26.24 -4.60
CA LEU A 154 -3.06 27.70 -4.59
C LEU A 154 -4.39 28.43 -4.35
N THR A 155 -5.46 27.97 -4.99
CA THR A 155 -6.82 28.52 -4.83
C THR A 155 -7.33 28.30 -3.41
N TYR A 156 -7.16 27.09 -2.88
CA TYR A 156 -7.52 26.73 -1.51
C TYR A 156 -6.81 27.62 -0.49
N LEU A 157 -5.50 27.82 -0.61
CA LEU A 157 -4.74 28.65 0.34
C LEU A 157 -5.23 30.10 0.38
N ARG A 158 -5.54 30.69 -0.79
CA ARG A 158 -6.12 32.03 -0.87
C ARG A 158 -7.49 32.10 -0.20
N ASP A 159 -8.35 31.14 -0.49
CA ASP A 159 -9.73 31.15 -0.01
C ASP A 159 -9.80 30.87 1.49
N GLU A 160 -8.92 30.02 2.01
CA GLU A 160 -8.73 29.77 3.44
C GLU A 160 -8.21 31.00 4.18
N GLU A 161 -7.20 31.70 3.63
CA GLU A 161 -6.71 32.96 4.22
C GLU A 161 -7.82 34.01 4.31
N ARG A 162 -8.59 34.21 3.23
CA ARG A 162 -9.75 35.11 3.24
C ARG A 162 -10.81 34.69 4.25
N PHE A 163 -11.13 33.40 4.33
CA PHE A 163 -12.13 32.88 5.26
C PHE A 163 -11.71 33.12 6.72
N LEU A 164 -10.44 32.91 7.04
CA LEU A 164 -9.91 33.13 8.37
C LEU A 164 -9.92 34.62 8.74
N ASP A 165 -9.53 35.50 7.83
CA ASP A 165 -9.59 36.96 8.03
C ASP A 165 -11.02 37.46 8.26
N GLU A 166 -11.97 37.01 7.44
CA GLU A 166 -13.39 37.34 7.60
C GLU A 166 -13.95 36.82 8.93
N SER A 167 -13.58 35.58 9.30
CA SER A 167 -14.00 34.96 10.56
C SER A 167 -13.43 35.69 11.78
N GLU A 168 -12.18 36.14 11.71
CA GLU A 168 -11.55 36.95 12.76
C GLU A 168 -12.29 38.29 12.93
N GLN A 169 -12.56 39.00 11.83
CA GLN A 169 -13.26 40.29 11.85
C GLN A 169 -14.68 40.17 12.42
N GLN A 170 -15.43 39.13 12.03
CA GLN A 170 -16.76 38.86 12.56
C GLN A 170 -16.71 38.50 14.05
N ALA A 171 -15.77 37.64 14.45
CA ALA A 171 -15.57 37.26 15.83
C ALA A 171 -15.12 38.44 16.70
N GLN A 172 -14.37 39.40 16.15
CA GLN A 172 -13.91 40.58 16.89
C GLN A 172 -15.09 41.44 17.37
N ALA A 173 -16.15 41.53 16.57
CA ALA A 173 -17.36 42.28 16.91
C ALA A 173 -18.28 41.55 17.91
N LEU A 174 -18.34 40.21 17.83
CA LEU A 174 -19.27 39.39 18.63
C LEU A 174 -18.65 38.82 19.90
N HIS A 175 -17.38 38.38 19.84
CA HIS A 175 -16.70 37.66 20.92
C HIS A 175 -15.17 37.82 20.86
N PRO A 176 -14.60 38.88 21.48
CA PRO A 176 -13.17 39.19 21.41
C PRO A 176 -12.21 38.07 21.84
N PRO A 177 -12.51 37.22 22.85
CA PRO A 177 -11.63 36.10 23.19
C PRO A 177 -11.55 35.02 22.10
N LEU A 178 -12.62 34.86 21.29
CA LEU A 178 -12.62 33.90 20.18
C LEU A 178 -11.80 34.44 19.01
N ALA A 179 -11.93 35.74 18.71
CA ALA A 179 -11.10 36.41 17.72
C ALA A 179 -9.59 36.28 18.05
N HIS A 180 -9.21 36.41 19.32
CA HIS A 180 -7.83 36.19 19.74
C HIS A 180 -7.33 34.75 19.47
N GLN A 181 -8.18 33.74 19.68
CA GLN A 181 -7.83 32.35 19.35
C GLN A 181 -7.72 32.12 17.84
N ILE A 182 -8.59 32.74 17.05
CA ILE A 182 -8.54 32.71 15.58
C ILE A 182 -7.24 33.36 15.10
N ALA A 183 -6.89 34.56 15.59
CA ALA A 183 -5.65 35.24 15.24
C ALA A 183 -4.40 34.39 15.57
N HIS A 184 -4.40 33.71 16.73
CA HIS A 184 -3.33 32.79 17.10
C HIS A 184 -3.25 31.59 16.15
N TYR A 185 -4.40 31.03 15.73
CA TYR A 185 -4.46 29.99 14.72
C TYR A 185 -3.93 30.47 13.36
N CYS A 186 -4.34 31.65 12.89
CA CYS A 186 -3.85 32.27 11.65
C CYS A 186 -2.32 32.43 11.66
N SER A 187 -1.75 32.86 12.79
CA SER A 187 -0.30 32.99 12.96
C SER A 187 0.43 31.64 12.78
N ILE A 188 -0.11 30.56 13.33
CA ILE A 188 0.44 29.21 13.12
C ILE A 188 0.27 28.80 11.65
N HIS A 189 -0.93 29.02 11.09
CA HIS A 189 -1.28 28.60 9.74
C HIS A 189 -0.38 29.25 8.67
N SER A 190 -0.16 30.57 8.76
CA SER A 190 0.70 31.33 7.84
C SER A 190 2.11 30.77 7.67
N ARG A 191 2.66 30.11 8.72
CA ARG A 191 3.96 29.44 8.65
C ARG A 191 3.92 28.23 7.71
N PHE A 192 2.84 27.45 7.75
CA PHE A 192 2.64 26.30 6.87
C PHE A 192 2.32 26.77 5.44
N THR A 193 1.46 27.78 5.29
CA THR A 193 1.15 28.41 4.01
C THR A 193 2.41 28.89 3.31
N SER A 194 3.35 29.51 4.03
CA SER A 194 4.63 29.95 3.48
C SER A 194 5.47 28.80 2.91
N GLN A 195 5.47 27.64 3.59
CA GLN A 195 6.17 26.45 3.12
C GLN A 195 5.48 25.84 1.90
N GLN A 196 4.15 25.77 1.90
CA GLN A 196 3.36 25.27 0.77
C GLN A 196 3.55 26.15 -0.48
N LEU A 197 3.53 27.48 -0.33
CA LEU A 197 3.79 28.43 -1.42
C LEU A 197 5.21 28.26 -1.99
N LYS A 198 6.20 28.00 -1.14
CA LYS A 198 7.55 27.68 -1.59
C LYS A 198 7.59 26.39 -2.40
N CYS A 199 6.93 25.33 -1.93
CA CYS A 199 6.83 24.07 -2.67
C CYS A 199 6.12 24.27 -4.03
N LEU A 200 5.01 25.01 -4.06
CA LEU A 200 4.30 25.35 -5.31
C LEU A 200 5.21 26.11 -6.29
N HIS A 201 5.99 27.06 -5.78
CA HIS A 201 6.96 27.78 -6.59
C HIS A 201 8.07 26.86 -7.13
N ASP A 202 8.57 25.93 -6.34
CA ASP A 202 9.58 24.97 -6.80
C ASP A 202 9.02 23.98 -7.82
N ILE A 203 7.74 23.60 -7.73
CA ILE A 203 7.04 22.79 -8.75
C ILE A 203 7.07 23.49 -10.11
N THR A 204 6.88 24.81 -10.16
CA THR A 204 6.92 25.55 -11.44
C THR A 204 8.29 25.54 -12.13
N LYS A 205 9.35 25.18 -11.40
CA LYS A 205 10.72 25.08 -11.94
C LYS A 205 11.01 23.68 -12.47
N LEU A 206 10.13 22.70 -12.25
CA LEU A 206 10.36 21.33 -12.68
C LEU A 206 10.32 21.21 -14.20
N PRO A 207 11.22 20.42 -14.79
CA PRO A 207 11.24 20.19 -16.23
C PRO A 207 9.95 19.46 -16.66
N GLY A 208 9.20 20.05 -17.58
CA GLY A 208 7.96 19.46 -18.11
C GLY A 208 6.68 20.07 -17.55
N TYR A 209 6.76 20.93 -16.51
CA TYR A 209 5.62 21.70 -16.03
C TYR A 209 5.24 22.78 -17.07
N LYS A 210 4.00 22.76 -17.54
CA LYS A 210 3.45 23.70 -18.53
C LYS A 210 2.34 24.59 -17.96
N GLY A 211 1.85 24.28 -16.76
CA GLY A 211 0.86 25.08 -16.06
C GLY A 211 1.35 26.50 -15.72
N SER A 212 0.42 27.44 -15.56
CA SER A 212 0.72 28.77 -14.99
C SER A 212 0.20 28.81 -13.56
N LEU A 213 0.90 29.37 -12.57
CA LEU A 213 0.28 29.60 -11.25
C LEU A 213 -0.72 30.75 -11.33
N SER A 214 -1.90 30.47 -11.88
CA SER A 214 -3.05 31.38 -11.87
C SER A 214 -4.02 30.92 -10.79
N PHE A 215 -4.67 31.88 -10.13
CA PHE A 215 -5.71 31.54 -9.18
C PHE A 215 -6.95 31.05 -9.92
N GLY A 216 -7.52 29.95 -9.45
CA GLY A 216 -8.82 29.49 -9.89
C GLY A 216 -9.97 30.24 -9.21
N GLU A 217 -11.17 29.95 -9.68
CA GLU A 217 -12.42 30.31 -9.00
C GLU A 217 -12.89 29.11 -8.18
N SER A 218 -13.10 29.30 -6.88
CA SER A 218 -13.75 28.29 -6.07
C SER A 218 -15.23 28.21 -6.43
N VAL A 219 -15.74 26.99 -6.56
CA VAL A 219 -17.16 26.70 -6.77
C VAL A 219 -17.98 27.08 -5.53
N ARG A 220 -17.34 27.13 -4.35
CA ARG A 220 -17.94 27.50 -3.07
C ARG A 220 -17.44 28.86 -2.64
N THR A 221 -18.29 29.87 -2.84
CA THR A 221 -18.05 31.27 -2.44
C THR A 221 -18.67 31.62 -1.09
N GLY A 222 -19.32 30.67 -0.42
CA GLY A 222 -19.89 30.86 0.91
C GLY A 222 -18.84 30.68 2.02
N PRO A 223 -18.94 31.43 3.13
CA PRO A 223 -18.06 31.23 4.28
C PRO A 223 -18.34 29.86 4.92
N GLY A 224 -17.38 28.93 4.80
CA GLY A 224 -17.35 27.68 5.55
C GLY A 224 -17.90 26.42 4.87
N GLU A 225 -18.04 26.39 3.53
CA GLU A 225 -18.41 25.18 2.77
C GLU A 225 -17.26 24.55 1.98
#